data_AF-A0A2S5P4X5-F1
#
_entry.id   AF-A0A2S5P4X5-F1
#
_cell.length_a   1.000
_cell.length_b   1.000
_cell.length_c   1.000
_cell.angle_alpha   90.00
_cell.angle_beta   90.00
_cell.angle_gamma   90.00
#
_symmetry.space_group_name_H-M   'P 1'
#
loop_
_entity.id
_entity.type
_entity.pdbx_description
1 polymer ?
#
loop_
_entity_poly.entity_id
_entity_poly.type
_entity_poly.pdbx_seq_one_letter_code
_entity_poly.pdbx_strand_id
1 'polypeptide(L)'
;MSYRYTIAVPIAALAAGISGPVQAEIRCNGNYQLVKGQEIATPYCADNNLAEVARKFGIRVSAAEIRDNPATKGEVCRIAGRDNSVQQTCQSFQSFGRGGR
;
A
#
# COMPACT_ATOMS: atom_id res chain seq x y z
N MET A 1 -2.94 -60.06 -45.86
CA MET A 1 -2.38 -58.68 -45.78
C MET A 1 -3.09 -57.95 -44.64
N SER A 2 -2.51 -57.89 -43.44
CA SER A 2 -3.05 -57.08 -42.33
C SER A 2 -1.92 -56.71 -41.39
N TYR A 3 -1.35 -55.51 -41.55
CA TYR A 3 -0.30 -54.98 -40.67
C TYR A 3 -0.98 -54.24 -39.51
N ARG A 4 -0.92 -54.81 -38.30
CA ARG A 4 -1.47 -54.17 -37.10
C ARG A 4 -0.41 -53.21 -36.55
N TYR A 5 -0.58 -51.91 -36.81
CA TYR A 5 0.23 -50.86 -36.18
C TYR A 5 -0.36 -50.51 -34.82
N THR A 6 0.27 -51.00 -33.75
CA THR A 6 -0.07 -50.60 -32.38
C THR A 6 0.70 -49.33 -32.04
N ILE A 7 0.02 -48.19 -32.08
CA ILE A 7 0.61 -46.88 -31.72
C ILE A 7 0.49 -46.74 -30.20
N ALA A 8 1.62 -46.81 -29.49
CA ALA A 8 1.70 -46.48 -28.08
C ALA A 8 1.83 -44.95 -27.91
N VAL A 9 0.77 -44.30 -27.43
CA VAL A 9 0.76 -42.86 -27.13
C VAL A 9 1.26 -42.64 -25.71
N PRO A 10 2.38 -41.93 -25.48
CA PRO A 10 2.80 -41.59 -24.14
C PRO A 10 1.92 -40.45 -23.63
N ILE A 11 1.14 -40.70 -22.58
CA ILE A 11 0.38 -39.65 -21.88
C ILE A 11 1.39 -38.87 -21.03
N ALA A 12 1.98 -37.83 -21.61
CA ALA A 12 2.76 -36.86 -20.86
C ALA A 12 1.79 -35.98 -20.04
N ALA A 13 1.63 -36.31 -18.76
CA ALA A 13 0.84 -35.54 -17.83
C ALA A 13 1.53 -34.19 -17.53
N LEU A 14 1.15 -33.16 -18.28
CA LEU A 14 1.47 -31.77 -17.98
C LEU A 14 0.68 -31.33 -16.73
N ALA A 15 1.31 -31.46 -15.56
CA ALA A 15 0.83 -30.82 -14.34
C ALA A 15 1.06 -29.31 -14.45
N ALA A 16 0.12 -28.61 -15.09
CA ALA A 16 0.07 -27.15 -15.07
C ALA A 16 -0.26 -26.69 -13.64
N GLY A 17 0.78 -26.33 -12.89
CA GLY A 17 0.64 -25.72 -11.57
C GLY A 17 -0.14 -24.42 -11.68
N ILE A 18 -1.34 -24.41 -11.12
CA ILE A 18 -2.18 -23.21 -11.00
C ILE A 18 -1.58 -22.36 -9.87
N SER A 19 -0.55 -21.58 -10.17
CA SER A 19 -0.11 -20.53 -9.26
C SER A 19 -1.18 -19.42 -9.26
N GLY A 20 -2.13 -19.51 -8.32
CA GLY A 20 -3.07 -18.43 -8.05
C GLY A 20 -2.33 -17.15 -7.63
N PRO A 21 -2.94 -15.96 -7.80
CA PRO A 21 -2.30 -14.72 -7.41
C PRO A 21 -2.04 -14.75 -5.91
N VAL A 22 -0.78 -14.79 -5.50
CA VAL A 22 -0.41 -14.53 -4.12
C VAL A 22 -0.74 -13.05 -3.88
N GLN A 23 -1.84 -12.78 -3.19
CA GLN A 23 -2.11 -11.43 -2.69
C GLN A 23 -1.09 -11.18 -1.60
N ALA A 24 0.02 -10.55 -1.97
CA ALA A 24 1.03 -10.12 -1.04
C ALA A 24 0.37 -9.16 -0.04
N GLU A 25 0.23 -9.58 1.21
CA GLU A 25 -0.30 -8.77 2.29
C GLU A 25 0.56 -7.51 2.42
N ILE A 26 -0.02 -6.33 2.21
CA ILE A 26 0.70 -5.07 2.39
C ILE A 26 0.86 -4.85 3.90
N ARG A 27 2.10 -4.95 4.37
CA ARG A 27 2.48 -4.69 5.76
C ARG A 27 3.05 -3.30 5.89
N CYS A 28 2.39 -2.44 6.65
CA CYS A 28 2.86 -1.10 6.96
C CYS A 28 3.51 -1.06 8.35
N ASN A 29 4.65 -0.37 8.45
CA ASN A 29 5.24 0.10 9.69
C ASN A 29 5.33 1.64 9.61
N GLY A 30 4.34 2.32 10.19
CA GLY A 30 4.16 3.77 10.01
C GLY A 30 4.05 4.11 8.52
N ASN A 31 4.94 4.99 8.03
CA ASN A 31 4.95 5.44 6.63
C ASN A 31 5.61 4.45 5.65
N TYR A 32 6.16 3.34 6.16
CA TYR A 32 6.97 2.41 5.37
C TYR A 32 6.21 1.12 5.11
N GLN A 33 6.36 0.57 3.91
CA GLN A 33 5.93 -0.77 3.56
C GLN A 33 7.10 -1.74 3.75
N LEU A 34 6.85 -2.88 4.38
CA LEU A 34 7.81 -3.98 4.49
C LEU A 34 7.77 -4.83 3.22
N VAL A 35 8.83 -4.78 2.42
CA VAL A 35 9.00 -5.56 1.20
C VAL A 35 10.27 -6.38 1.31
N LYS A 36 10.14 -7.72 1.35
CA LYS A 36 11.27 -8.66 1.50
C LYS A 36 12.20 -8.32 2.68
N GLY A 37 11.61 -7.87 3.81
CA GLY A 37 12.36 -7.50 5.01
C GLY A 37 13.06 -6.13 4.94
N GLN A 38 12.76 -5.32 3.92
CA GLN A 38 13.24 -3.95 3.80
C GLN A 38 12.09 -2.96 3.92
N GLU A 39 12.33 -1.82 4.55
CA GLU A 39 11.36 -0.74 4.70
C GLU A 39 11.46 0.24 3.54
N ILE A 40 10.35 0.40 2.81
CA ILE A 40 10.25 1.30 1.67
C ILE A 40 9.19 2.35 1.98
N ALA A 41 9.54 3.63 1.93
CA ALA A 41 8.57 4.71 2.11
C ALA A 41 7.55 4.65 0.97
N THR A 42 6.26 4.54 1.31
CA THR A 42 5.19 4.50 0.30
C THR A 42 4.05 5.46 0.65
N PRO A 43 3.44 6.13 -0.34
CA PRO A 43 2.25 6.95 -0.11
C PRO A 43 1.13 6.14 0.56
N TYR A 44 0.97 4.87 0.18
CA TYR A 44 -0.06 4.00 0.75
C TYR A 44 0.06 3.88 2.27
N CYS A 45 1.22 3.47 2.78
CA CYS A 45 1.43 3.33 4.22
C CYS A 45 1.46 4.69 4.94
N ALA A 46 1.98 5.74 4.30
CA ALA A 46 1.97 7.09 4.84
C ALA A 46 0.54 7.62 5.09
N ASP A 47 -0.39 7.40 4.16
CA ASP A 47 -1.79 7.80 4.32
C ASP A 47 -2.52 6.93 5.38
N ASN A 48 -2.18 5.64 5.47
CA ASN A 48 -2.71 4.76 6.51
C ASN A 48 -2.28 5.22 7.89
N ASN A 49 -1.00 5.51 8.07
CA ASN A 49 -0.47 6.06 9.31
C ASN A 49 -1.12 7.42 9.65
N LEU A 50 -1.31 8.30 8.66
CA LEU A 50 -2.00 9.56 8.87
C LEU A 50 -3.45 9.35 9.35
N ALA A 51 -4.18 8.39 8.79
CA ALA A 51 -5.53 8.06 9.27
C ALA A 51 -5.52 7.51 10.70
N GLU A 52 -4.55 6.67 11.05
CA GLU A 52 -4.40 6.13 12.41
C GLU A 52 -4.09 7.22 13.42
N VAL A 53 -3.16 8.12 13.10
CA VAL A 53 -2.84 9.28 13.93
C VAL A 53 -4.04 10.21 14.04
N ALA A 54 -4.71 10.53 12.94
CA ALA A 54 -5.90 11.38 12.94
C ALA A 54 -6.98 10.90 13.92
N ARG A 55 -7.19 9.59 14.02
CA ARG A 55 -8.13 8.99 14.98
C ARG A 55 -7.72 9.23 16.43
N LYS A 56 -6.43 9.26 16.75
CA LYS A 56 -5.92 9.64 18.09
C LYS A 56 -6.24 11.09 18.43
N PHE A 57 -6.34 11.96 17.41
CA PHE A 57 -6.80 13.35 17.53
C PHE A 57 -8.33 13.50 17.43
N GLY A 58 -9.10 12.41 17.43
CA GLY A 58 -10.56 12.44 17.39
C GLY A 58 -11.17 12.63 15.99
N ILE A 59 -10.35 12.64 14.94
CA ILE A 59 -10.81 12.78 13.56
C ILE A 59 -11.16 11.41 12.99
N ARG A 60 -12.41 11.21 12.60
CA ARG A 60 -12.87 9.98 11.93
C ARG A 60 -12.69 10.12 10.43
N VAL A 61 -11.59 9.57 9.92
CA VAL A 61 -11.27 9.57 8.49
C VAL A 61 -10.68 8.21 8.10
N SER A 62 -10.93 7.80 6.85
CA SER A 62 -10.31 6.60 6.28
C SER A 62 -9.04 6.93 5.52
N ALA A 63 -8.13 5.97 5.41
CA ALA A 63 -6.90 6.16 4.64
C ALA A 63 -7.17 6.33 3.14
N ALA A 64 -8.21 5.67 2.62
CA ALA A 64 -8.66 5.86 1.24
C ALA A 64 -9.13 7.30 1.00
N GLU A 65 -9.93 7.84 1.92
CA GLU A 65 -10.41 9.23 1.81
C GLU A 65 -9.25 10.25 1.87
N ILE A 66 -8.25 10.04 2.72
CA ILE A 66 -7.03 10.86 2.75
C ILE A 66 -6.29 10.78 1.41
N ARG A 67 -6.18 9.58 0.85
CA ARG A 67 -5.42 9.35 -0.39
C ARG A 67 -6.09 9.94 -1.62
N ASP A 68 -7.40 9.77 -1.70
CA ASP A 68 -8.19 10.13 -2.87
C ASP A 68 -8.62 11.60 -2.85
N ASN A 69 -8.61 12.24 -1.67
CA ASN A 69 -8.97 13.64 -1.51
C ASN A 69 -7.83 14.47 -0.88
N PRO A 70 -7.09 15.26 -1.69
CA PRO A 70 -6.00 16.10 -1.19
C PRO A 70 -6.48 17.21 -0.24
N ALA A 71 -7.73 17.67 -0.35
CA ALA A 71 -8.30 18.64 0.59
C ALA A 71 -8.52 18.00 1.96
N THR A 72 -9.05 16.77 2.01
CA THR A 72 -9.17 16.00 3.26
C THR A 72 -7.79 15.78 3.87
N LYS A 73 -6.80 15.37 3.08
CA LYS A 73 -5.42 15.20 3.56
C LYS A 73 -4.85 16.49 4.16
N GLY A 74 -5.06 17.62 3.49
CA GLY A 74 -4.64 18.93 3.98
C GLY A 74 -5.30 19.29 5.32
N GLU A 75 -6.61 19.06 5.46
CA GLU A 75 -7.32 19.30 6.72
C GLU A 75 -6.78 18.45 7.86
N VAL A 76 -6.65 17.15 7.64
CA VAL A 76 -6.09 16.22 8.63
C VAL A 76 -4.67 16.63 9.02
N CYS A 77 -3.84 17.02 8.04
CA CYS A 77 -2.48 17.48 8.30
C CYS A 77 -2.39 18.79 9.07
N ARG A 78 -3.35 19.70 8.95
CA ARG A 78 -3.38 20.94 9.77
C ARG A 78 -3.60 20.64 11.25
N ILE A 79 -4.37 19.61 11.56
CA ILE A 79 -4.73 19.25 12.94
C ILE A 79 -3.72 18.27 13.54
N ALA A 80 -3.44 17.16 12.85
CA ALA A 80 -2.64 16.05 13.34
C ALA A 80 -1.17 16.10 12.88
N GLY A 81 -0.82 16.97 11.93
CA GLY A 81 0.51 16.98 11.30
C GLY A 81 1.66 17.43 12.20
N ARG A 82 1.40 17.83 13.45
CA ARG A 82 2.43 18.11 14.46
C ARG A 82 3.02 16.84 15.07
N ASP A 83 2.36 15.69 14.89
CA ASP A 83 2.89 14.40 15.31
C ASP A 83 4.08 14.00 14.43
N ASN A 84 5.18 13.59 15.06
CA ASN A 84 6.45 13.29 14.40
C ASN A 84 6.33 12.13 13.40
N SER A 85 5.43 11.18 13.64
CA SER A 85 5.25 9.99 12.79
C SER A 85 4.64 10.35 11.43
N VAL A 86 3.95 11.49 11.31
CA VAL A 86 3.30 11.95 10.07
C VAL A 86 3.89 13.25 9.53
N GLN A 87 4.94 13.78 10.17
CA GLN A 87 5.52 15.06 9.81
C GLN A 87 5.98 15.09 8.34
N GLN A 88 6.60 14.02 7.86
CA GLN A 88 7.00 13.89 6.46
C GLN A 88 5.80 13.87 5.51
N THR A 89 4.74 13.14 5.87
CA THR A 89 3.48 13.08 5.10
C THR A 89 2.80 14.44 5.00
N CYS A 90 2.91 15.25 6.04
CA CYS A 90 2.23 16.54 6.17
C CYS A 90 3.09 17.75 5.83
N GLN A 91 4.36 17.57 5.48
CA GLN A 91 5.31 18.67 5.24
C GLN A 91 4.82 19.66 4.18
N SER A 92 4.15 19.18 3.12
CA SER A 92 3.59 20.03 2.06
C SER A 92 2.34 20.80 2.47
N PHE A 93 1.70 20.45 3.60
CA PHE A 93 0.46 21.04 4.09
C PHE A 93 0.65 21.87 5.36
N GLN A 94 1.81 21.74 6.01
CA GLN A 94 2.16 22.54 7.16
C GLN A 94 2.50 23.95 6.70
N SER A 95 1.54 24.86 6.91
CA SER A 95 1.77 26.31 6.88
C SER A 95 2.60 26.74 8.11
N PHE A 96 3.76 26.13 8.35
CA PHE A 96 4.76 26.80 9.16
C PHE A 96 5.21 28.00 8.35
N GLY A 97 4.85 29.21 8.80
CA GLY A 97 4.96 30.45 8.04
C GLY A 97 6.25 30.56 7.24
N ARG A 98 6.19 30.21 5.96
CA ARG A 98 7.02 30.86 4.94
C ARG A 98 6.41 32.23 4.69
N GLY A 99 6.64 33.13 5.65
CA GLY A 99 6.88 34.51 5.27
C GLY A 99 8.14 34.53 4.40
N GLY A 100 7.99 34.94 3.15
CA GLY A 100 9.11 35.15 2.23
C GLY A 100 8.84 34.63 0.82
N ARG A 101 8.11 35.41 0.01
CA ARG A 101 8.71 36.46 -0.83
C ARG A 101 7.70 37.58 -1.02
#